data_AF-A0A942BI63-F1
#
_entry.id   AF-A0A942BI63-F1
#
_cell.length_a   1.000
_cell.length_b   1.000
_cell.length_c   1.000
_cell.angle_alpha   90.00
_cell.angle_beta   90.00
_cell.angle_gamma   90.00
#
_symmetry.space_group_name_H-M   'P 1'
#
loop_
_entity.id
_entity.type
_entity.pdbx_description
1 polymer ?
#
loop_
_entity_poly.entity_id
_entity_poly.type
_entity_poly.pdbx_seq_one_letter_code
_entity_poly.pdbx_strand_id
1 'polypeptide(L)'
;MEGLSGVFAPVPSPFTDDSSGPSEIRLARLLRRLMVAGVRGVVVASEMGEFTALSFSERKMLVEWVLRDSHNELSVIVNVSTLSTAASLDLAQHASRHGARAAVLHAPYYGRFSAEEQFGFFRTVSQHAQLPIILLPENPLVGEDVLSRLADTARLQIAEPLDDVPLSSAAFRAGNLEVRPEMSLANEDRTVPPPSLRIKMQQFGYAKAVKALLEADELDVGSTRGPLQELNMEQRRELCGLLGLA
;
A
#
# COMPACT_ATOMS: atom_id res chain seq x y z
N MET A 1 3.72 -6.33 17.52
CA MET A 1 3.74 -6.89 16.15
C MET A 1 5.00 -7.71 15.98
N GLU A 2 5.03 -8.95 16.47
CA GLU A 2 6.19 -9.82 16.22
C GLU A 2 6.33 -10.09 14.72
N GLY A 3 7.54 -10.24 14.18
CA GLY A 3 7.74 -10.65 12.78
C GLY A 3 7.45 -9.60 11.69
N LEU A 4 7.06 -8.36 12.03
CA LEU A 4 7.01 -7.23 11.09
C LEU A 4 8.22 -6.30 11.34
N SER A 5 9.30 -6.54 10.60
CA SER A 5 10.52 -5.73 10.67
C SER A 5 11.19 -5.69 9.31
N GLY A 6 11.78 -4.54 8.96
CA GLY A 6 12.44 -4.32 7.68
C GLY A 6 11.58 -3.50 6.72
N VAL A 7 11.99 -3.49 5.45
CA VAL A 7 11.41 -2.62 4.42
C VAL A 7 10.41 -3.38 3.57
N PHE A 8 9.23 -2.80 3.40
CA PHE A 8 8.10 -3.37 2.68
C PHE A 8 7.77 -2.54 1.44
N ALA A 9 7.41 -3.22 0.35
CA ALA A 9 7.07 -2.62 -0.94
C ALA A 9 5.55 -2.56 -1.15
N PRO A 10 4.93 -1.39 -1.36
CA PRO A 10 3.54 -1.30 -1.81
C PRO A 10 3.38 -1.86 -3.22
N VAL A 11 2.55 -2.89 -3.44
CA VAL A 11 2.42 -3.45 -4.79
C VAL A 11 1.36 -2.68 -5.60
N PRO A 12 1.66 -2.22 -6.84
CA PRO A 12 0.62 -1.77 -7.74
C PRO A 12 -0.31 -2.93 -8.10
N SER A 13 -1.58 -2.60 -8.36
CA SER A 13 -2.55 -3.59 -8.84
C SER A 13 -2.41 -3.75 -10.34
N PRO A 14 -1.96 -4.90 -10.85
CA PRO A 14 -1.86 -5.08 -12.28
C PRO A 14 -3.24 -5.30 -12.87
N PHE A 15 -3.53 -4.69 -14.02
CA PHE A 15 -4.81 -4.81 -14.70
C PHE A 15 -4.68 -5.53 -16.03
N THR A 16 -5.79 -6.05 -16.56
CA THR A 16 -5.92 -6.52 -17.94
C THR A 16 -5.76 -5.38 -18.94
N ASP A 17 -5.54 -5.69 -20.22
CA ASP A 17 -5.29 -4.67 -21.27
C ASP A 17 -6.47 -3.72 -21.44
N ASP A 18 -7.68 -4.22 -21.27
CA ASP A 18 -8.93 -3.45 -21.29
C ASP A 18 -9.26 -2.81 -19.93
N SER A 19 -8.42 -3.00 -18.92
CA SER A 19 -8.60 -2.56 -17.53
C SER A 19 -9.89 -3.06 -16.85
N SER A 20 -10.57 -4.06 -17.42
CA SER A 20 -11.83 -4.59 -16.91
C SER A 20 -11.69 -5.32 -15.58
N GLY A 21 -10.50 -5.84 -15.27
CA GLY A 21 -10.24 -6.55 -14.03
C GLY A 21 -8.74 -6.64 -13.69
N PRO A 22 -8.42 -7.09 -12.46
CA PRO A 22 -7.05 -7.40 -12.07
C PRO A 22 -6.46 -8.54 -12.91
N SER A 23 -5.16 -8.47 -13.20
CA SER A 23 -4.42 -9.49 -13.94
C SER A 23 -3.54 -10.33 -13.02
N GLU A 24 -3.98 -11.56 -12.76
CA GLU A 24 -3.26 -12.54 -11.92
C GLU A 24 -1.87 -12.88 -12.48
N ILE A 25 -1.74 -13.04 -13.80
CA ILE A 25 -0.46 -13.38 -14.45
C ILE A 25 0.56 -12.26 -14.27
N ARG A 26 0.14 -10.99 -14.46
CA ARG A 26 1.01 -9.84 -14.25
C ARG A 26 1.40 -9.69 -12.78
N LEU A 27 0.47 -9.95 -11.87
CA LEU A 27 0.72 -9.94 -10.42
C LEU A 27 1.74 -11.00 -10.00
N ALA A 28 1.59 -12.24 -10.48
CA ALA A 28 2.55 -13.31 -10.18
C ALA A 28 3.97 -12.97 -10.67
N ARG A 29 4.11 -12.34 -11.85
CA ARG A 29 5.41 -11.87 -12.37
C ARG A 29 6.02 -10.78 -11.49
N LEU A 30 5.21 -9.80 -11.06
CA LEU A 30 5.64 -8.75 -10.14
C LEU A 30 6.10 -9.32 -8.79
N LEU A 31 5.31 -10.21 -8.19
CA LEU A 31 5.67 -10.82 -6.90
C LEU A 31 6.97 -11.62 -7.01
N ARG A 32 7.15 -12.38 -8.10
CA ARG A 32 8.39 -13.10 -8.36
C ARG A 32 9.60 -12.17 -8.43
N ARG A 33 9.48 -11.01 -9.10
CA ARG A 33 10.55 -10.01 -9.17
C ARG A 33 10.93 -9.49 -7.79
N LEU A 34 9.94 -9.16 -6.96
CA LEU A 34 10.18 -8.63 -5.61
C LEU A 34 10.78 -9.66 -4.66
N MET A 35 10.36 -10.93 -4.75
CA MET A 35 10.95 -12.03 -3.98
C MET A 35 12.42 -12.23 -4.34
N VAL A 36 12.71 -12.27 -5.63
CA VAL A 36 14.07 -12.38 -6.17
C VAL A 36 14.95 -11.20 -5.72
N ALA A 37 14.38 -9.98 -5.66
CA ALA A 37 15.07 -8.79 -5.14
C ALA A 37 15.31 -8.81 -3.61
N GLY A 38 14.76 -9.79 -2.88
CA GLY A 38 14.91 -9.92 -1.44
C GLY A 38 14.05 -8.97 -0.61
N VAL A 39 12.95 -8.47 -1.16
CA VAL A 39 12.01 -7.61 -0.41
C VAL A 39 11.41 -8.40 0.75
N ARG A 40 11.32 -7.79 1.94
CA ARG A 40 10.87 -8.51 3.15
C ARG A 40 9.36 -8.76 3.20
N GLY A 41 8.60 -7.91 2.54
CA GLY A 41 7.16 -7.99 2.52
C GLY A 41 6.52 -6.95 1.63
N VAL A 42 5.22 -7.09 1.44
CA VAL A 42 4.44 -6.27 0.52
C VAL A 42 3.22 -5.66 1.17
N VAL A 43 2.79 -4.50 0.67
CA VAL A 43 1.52 -3.86 1.06
C VAL A 43 0.56 -3.92 -0.11
N VAL A 44 -0.51 -4.69 0.04
CA VAL A 44 -1.53 -4.92 -1.00
C VAL A 44 -2.67 -3.91 -0.88
N ALA A 45 -3.20 -3.50 -2.02
CA ALA A 45 -4.27 -2.50 -2.12
C ALA A 45 -3.90 -1.18 -1.40
N SER A 46 -2.65 -0.75 -1.47
CA SER A 46 -2.24 0.60 -1.03
C SER A 46 -2.79 1.68 -1.99
N GLU A 47 -2.45 2.95 -1.77
CA GLU A 47 -2.66 4.02 -2.77
C GLU A 47 -2.03 3.65 -4.13
N MET A 48 -0.80 3.14 -4.08
CA MET A 48 -0.11 2.61 -5.26
C MET A 48 -0.84 1.40 -5.87
N GLY A 49 -1.48 0.59 -5.01
CA GLY A 49 -2.38 -0.49 -5.39
C GLY A 49 -3.77 -0.05 -5.85
N GLU A 50 -4.02 1.25 -6.03
CA GLU A 50 -5.25 1.80 -6.60
C GLU A 50 -6.53 1.37 -5.85
N PHE A 51 -6.48 1.24 -4.53
CA PHE A 51 -7.58 0.66 -3.73
C PHE A 51 -8.93 1.37 -3.84
N THR A 52 -8.94 2.63 -4.24
CA THR A 52 -10.13 3.44 -4.48
C THR A 52 -10.77 3.17 -5.83
N ALA A 53 -10.03 2.62 -6.79
CA ALA A 53 -10.51 2.21 -8.12
C ALA A 53 -10.89 0.72 -8.18
N LEU A 54 -10.69 -0.01 -7.09
CA LEU A 54 -11.01 -1.42 -6.95
C LEU A 54 -12.33 -1.61 -6.20
N SER A 55 -13.17 -2.52 -6.69
CA SER A 55 -14.28 -3.07 -5.92
C SER A 55 -13.77 -3.87 -4.71
N PHE A 56 -14.61 -4.06 -3.70
CA PHE A 56 -14.24 -4.89 -2.55
C PHE A 56 -13.95 -6.34 -2.93
N SER A 57 -14.63 -6.88 -3.95
CA SER A 57 -14.33 -8.21 -4.49
C SER A 57 -12.95 -8.28 -5.14
N GLU A 58 -12.57 -7.27 -5.93
CA GLU A 58 -11.23 -7.22 -6.55
C GLU A 58 -10.14 -7.07 -5.48
N ARG A 59 -10.39 -6.28 -4.43
CA ARG A 59 -9.44 -6.17 -3.29
C ARG A 59 -9.22 -7.51 -2.61
N LYS A 60 -10.29 -8.27 -2.35
CA LYS A 60 -10.20 -9.63 -1.77
C LYS A 60 -9.45 -10.59 -2.68
N MET A 61 -9.79 -10.58 -3.97
CA MET A 61 -9.15 -11.40 -5.00
C MET A 61 -7.64 -11.14 -5.09
N LEU A 62 -7.20 -9.88 -5.11
CA LEU A 62 -5.78 -9.53 -5.09
C LEU A 62 -5.07 -10.04 -3.82
N VAL A 63 -5.73 -9.95 -2.67
CA VAL A 63 -5.19 -10.44 -1.39
C VAL A 63 -5.02 -11.95 -1.42
N GLU A 64 -6.01 -12.69 -1.91
CA GLU A 64 -5.95 -14.14 -2.09
C GLU A 64 -4.77 -14.54 -2.98
N TRP A 65 -4.61 -13.90 -4.14
CA TRP A 65 -3.51 -14.18 -5.06
C TRP A 65 -2.15 -13.86 -4.46
N VAL A 66 -1.98 -12.71 -3.82
CA VAL A 66 -0.70 -12.33 -3.19
C VAL A 66 -0.33 -13.27 -2.06
N LEU A 67 -1.29 -13.64 -1.20
CA LEU A 67 -1.02 -14.57 -0.10
C LEU A 67 -0.69 -15.96 -0.61
N ARG A 68 -1.37 -16.43 -1.66
CA ARG A 68 -1.09 -17.72 -2.31
C ARG A 68 0.29 -17.73 -2.97
N ASP A 69 0.63 -16.71 -3.74
CA ASP A 69 1.81 -16.66 -4.59
C ASP A 69 3.06 -16.13 -3.86
N SER A 70 2.92 -15.62 -2.64
CA SER A 70 4.04 -15.22 -1.79
C SER A 70 4.76 -16.41 -1.14
N HIS A 71 4.17 -17.61 -1.16
CA HIS A 71 4.77 -18.86 -0.64
C HIS A 71 5.36 -18.79 0.78
N ASN A 72 4.84 -17.91 1.65
CA ASN A 72 5.38 -17.56 2.97
C ASN A 72 6.77 -16.89 2.94
N GLU A 73 7.30 -16.52 1.78
CA GLU A 73 8.56 -15.79 1.63
C GLU A 73 8.38 -14.29 1.93
N LEU A 74 7.22 -13.73 1.55
CA LEU A 74 6.87 -12.34 1.81
C LEU A 74 5.89 -12.22 2.98
N SER A 75 6.16 -11.32 3.91
CA SER A 75 5.14 -10.87 4.86
C SER A 75 4.14 -9.95 4.16
N VAL A 76 2.84 -10.26 4.24
CA VAL A 76 1.80 -9.48 3.55
C VAL A 76 1.06 -8.59 4.53
N ILE A 77 0.99 -7.30 4.20
CA ILE A 77 0.15 -6.30 4.86
C ILE A 77 -0.96 -5.91 3.88
N VAL A 78 -2.19 -5.79 4.38
CA VAL A 78 -3.35 -5.47 3.53
C VAL A 78 -3.94 -4.14 3.96
N ASN A 79 -4.11 -3.20 3.04
CA ASN A 79 -4.92 -2.03 3.32
C ASN A 79 -6.41 -2.40 3.37
N VAL A 80 -7.06 -2.10 4.50
CA VAL A 80 -8.48 -2.42 4.75
C VAL A 80 -9.33 -1.16 4.84
N SER A 81 -8.77 -0.02 4.42
CA SER A 81 -9.44 1.28 4.52
C SER A 81 -10.67 1.36 3.64
N THR A 82 -11.74 1.86 4.24
CA THR A 82 -13.01 2.21 3.62
C THR A 82 -13.67 3.33 4.42
N LEU A 83 -14.80 3.84 3.95
CA LEU A 83 -15.64 4.80 4.67
C LEU A 83 -16.70 4.14 5.57
N SER A 84 -16.64 2.81 5.75
CA SER A 84 -17.61 2.04 6.53
C SER A 84 -16.89 1.10 7.49
N THR A 85 -17.17 1.21 8.79
CA THR A 85 -16.62 0.28 9.81
C THR A 85 -16.85 -1.17 9.44
N ALA A 86 -18.06 -1.50 8.96
CA ALA A 86 -18.42 -2.87 8.59
C ALA A 86 -17.61 -3.37 7.38
N ALA A 87 -17.43 -2.53 6.35
CA ALA A 87 -16.65 -2.90 5.18
C ALA A 87 -15.15 -3.05 5.49
N SER A 88 -14.60 -2.17 6.33
CA SER A 88 -13.21 -2.29 6.79
C SER A 88 -13.00 -3.57 7.60
N LEU A 89 -13.95 -3.94 8.46
CA LEU A 89 -13.91 -5.20 9.21
C LEU A 89 -14.01 -6.43 8.30
N ASP A 90 -14.91 -6.42 7.32
CA ASP A 90 -15.04 -7.51 6.35
C ASP A 90 -13.74 -7.74 5.57
N LEU A 91 -13.10 -6.68 5.08
CA LEU A 91 -11.80 -6.77 4.42
C LEU A 91 -10.69 -7.26 5.36
N ALA A 92 -10.65 -6.76 6.60
CA ALA A 92 -9.65 -7.16 7.58
C ALA A 92 -9.77 -8.62 8.01
N GLN A 93 -10.99 -9.08 8.28
CA GLN A 93 -11.25 -10.47 8.65
C GLN A 93 -11.05 -11.42 7.47
N HIS A 94 -11.35 -10.97 6.24
CA HIS A 94 -10.99 -11.70 5.05
C HIS A 94 -9.47 -11.85 4.92
N ALA A 95 -8.70 -10.76 5.06
CA ALA A 95 -7.24 -10.80 5.03
C ALA A 95 -6.66 -11.68 6.15
N SER A 96 -7.23 -11.61 7.36
CA SER A 96 -6.85 -12.44 8.50
C SER A 96 -6.97 -13.93 8.20
N ARG A 97 -8.12 -14.35 7.65
CA ARG A 97 -8.40 -15.74 7.29
C ARG A 97 -7.45 -16.31 6.24
N HIS A 98 -6.88 -15.46 5.38
CA HIS A 98 -5.92 -15.87 4.35
C HIS A 98 -4.45 -15.76 4.79
N GLY A 99 -4.18 -15.29 6.02
CA GLY A 99 -2.84 -15.27 6.58
C GLY A 99 -2.09 -13.94 6.44
N ALA A 100 -2.77 -12.82 6.18
CA ALA A 100 -2.14 -11.51 6.26
C ALA A 100 -1.53 -11.27 7.66
N ARG A 101 -0.41 -10.55 7.73
CA ARG A 101 0.31 -10.33 8.99
C ARG A 101 -0.18 -9.12 9.78
N ALA A 102 -0.64 -8.10 9.07
CA ALA A 102 -1.26 -6.90 9.62
C ALA A 102 -2.18 -6.27 8.57
N ALA A 103 -2.97 -5.30 9.02
CA ALA A 103 -3.75 -4.46 8.14
C ALA A 103 -3.40 -2.98 8.33
N VAL A 104 -3.45 -2.22 7.25
CA VAL A 104 -3.32 -0.77 7.26
C VAL A 104 -4.72 -0.14 7.22
N LEU A 105 -4.92 0.89 8.04
CA LEU A 105 -6.17 1.62 8.16
C LEU A 105 -5.92 3.13 8.12
N HIS A 106 -6.34 3.76 7.03
CA HIS A 106 -6.34 5.19 6.83
C HIS A 106 -7.51 5.85 7.56
N ALA A 107 -7.36 7.13 7.84
CA ALA A 107 -8.46 7.97 8.27
C ALA A 107 -9.58 8.03 7.22
N PRO A 108 -10.87 8.06 7.64
CA PRO A 108 -11.97 8.32 6.73
C PRO A 108 -11.78 9.66 6.00
N TYR A 109 -11.54 9.61 4.69
CA TYR A 109 -11.08 10.75 3.88
C TYR A 109 -12.19 11.52 3.14
N TYR A 110 -13.42 10.99 3.12
CA TYR A 110 -14.56 11.61 2.44
C TYR A 110 -15.66 11.90 3.46
N GLY A 111 -15.50 13.00 4.20
CA GLY A 111 -16.45 13.45 5.21
C GLY A 111 -15.81 14.35 6.26
N ARG A 112 -16.64 14.94 7.11
CA ARG A 112 -16.21 15.59 8.37
C ARG A 112 -16.71 14.72 9.51
N PHE A 113 -15.77 14.18 10.28
CA PHE A 113 -16.07 13.31 11.42
C PHE A 113 -15.59 13.99 12.69
N SER A 114 -16.38 13.89 13.75
CA SER A 114 -15.98 14.30 15.10
C SER A 114 -14.88 13.39 15.64
N ALA A 115 -14.16 13.87 16.65
CA ALA A 115 -13.14 13.08 17.35
C ALA A 115 -13.70 11.77 17.92
N GLU A 116 -14.93 11.77 18.44
CA GLU A 116 -15.58 10.55 18.96
C GLU A 116 -15.91 9.55 17.85
N GLU A 117 -16.37 10.01 16.69
CA GLU A 117 -16.65 9.13 15.54
C GLU A 117 -15.36 8.49 15.02
N GLN A 118 -14.27 9.27 14.91
CA GLN A 118 -12.96 8.77 14.51
C GLN A 118 -12.39 7.78 15.51
N PHE A 119 -12.37 8.14 16.80
CA PHE A 119 -11.93 7.25 17.86
C PHE A 119 -12.75 5.94 17.87
N GLY A 120 -14.07 6.05 17.77
CA GLY A 120 -14.98 4.91 17.69
C GLY A 120 -14.66 4.00 16.50
N PHE A 121 -14.43 4.57 15.31
CA PHE A 121 -14.07 3.84 14.11
C PHE A 121 -12.75 3.04 14.30
N PHE A 122 -11.66 3.72 14.64
CA PHE A 122 -10.35 3.08 14.77
C PHE A 122 -10.31 2.05 15.91
N ARG A 123 -10.92 2.36 17.06
CA ARG A 123 -11.04 1.43 18.18
C ARG A 123 -11.84 0.19 17.79
N THR A 124 -12.97 0.35 17.10
CA THR A 124 -13.81 -0.78 16.69
C THR A 124 -13.07 -1.68 15.69
N VAL A 125 -12.41 -1.09 14.69
CA VAL A 125 -11.65 -1.88 13.71
C VAL A 125 -10.48 -2.61 14.38
N SER A 126 -9.69 -1.94 15.21
CA SER A 126 -8.56 -2.59 15.90
C SER A 126 -8.97 -3.73 16.84
N GLN A 127 -10.14 -3.62 17.49
CA GLN A 127 -10.66 -4.67 18.36
C GLN A 127 -11.16 -5.90 17.59
N HIS A 128 -11.77 -5.70 16.41
CA HIS A 128 -12.51 -6.76 15.71
C HIS A 128 -11.89 -7.23 14.39
N ALA A 129 -10.81 -6.61 13.92
CA ALA A 129 -10.13 -6.94 12.67
C ALA A 129 -9.47 -8.33 12.64
N GLN A 130 -9.22 -8.93 13.81
CA GLN A 130 -8.45 -10.19 13.94
C GLN A 130 -7.01 -10.09 13.41
N LEU A 131 -6.51 -8.87 13.21
CA LEU A 131 -5.14 -8.54 12.79
C LEU A 131 -4.61 -7.36 13.60
N PRO A 132 -3.28 -7.24 13.77
CA PRO A 132 -2.68 -5.98 14.13
C PRO A 132 -3.04 -4.90 13.10
N ILE A 133 -3.41 -3.71 13.57
CA ILE A 133 -3.73 -2.54 12.77
C ILE A 133 -2.57 -1.55 12.82
N ILE A 134 -2.18 -1.08 11.65
CA ILE A 134 -1.32 0.07 11.46
C ILE A 134 -2.21 1.23 11.04
N LEU A 135 -2.37 2.20 11.94
CA LEU A 135 -3.15 3.40 11.71
C LEU A 135 -2.34 4.40 10.89
N LEU A 136 -2.88 4.84 9.76
CA LEU A 136 -2.41 6.00 9.01
C LEU A 136 -3.32 7.19 9.31
N PRO A 137 -2.98 8.02 10.32
CA PRO A 137 -3.87 9.09 10.77
C PRO A 137 -4.08 10.24 9.78
N GLU A 138 -3.26 10.38 8.73
CA GLU A 138 -3.32 11.46 7.73
C GLU A 138 -3.63 12.85 8.34
N ASN A 139 -2.61 13.59 8.78
CA ASN A 139 -2.81 14.95 9.29
C ASN A 139 -3.33 15.89 8.17
N PRO A 140 -4.35 16.74 8.39
CA PRO A 140 -5.04 17.04 9.66
C PRO A 140 -6.34 16.27 9.89
N LEU A 141 -6.58 15.17 9.18
CA LEU A 141 -7.84 14.43 9.27
C LEU A 141 -8.09 13.90 10.68
N VAL A 142 -7.06 13.48 11.41
CA VAL A 142 -7.18 12.96 12.78
C VAL A 142 -6.48 13.90 13.77
N GLY A 143 -7.24 14.36 14.78
CA GLY A 143 -6.75 15.24 15.84
C GLY A 143 -5.82 14.53 16.83
N GLU A 144 -4.91 15.28 17.45
CA GLU A 144 -3.95 14.77 18.44
C GLU A 144 -4.65 14.12 19.65
N ASP A 145 -5.84 14.61 20.02
CA ASP A 145 -6.66 14.04 21.09
C ASP A 145 -7.11 12.61 20.77
N VAL A 146 -7.48 12.34 19.51
CA VAL A 146 -7.83 11.01 19.03
C VAL A 146 -6.61 10.10 19.02
N LEU A 147 -5.47 10.58 18.54
CA LEU A 147 -4.21 9.80 18.52
C LEU A 147 -3.76 9.42 19.93
N SER A 148 -3.78 10.37 20.85
CA SER A 148 -3.44 10.16 22.25
C SER A 148 -4.31 9.07 22.88
N ARG A 149 -5.63 9.11 22.64
CA ARG A 149 -6.55 8.07 23.12
C ARG A 149 -6.32 6.70 22.49
N LEU A 150 -5.78 6.65 21.27
CA LEU A 150 -5.52 5.40 20.56
C LEU A 150 -4.15 4.80 20.88
N ALA A 151 -3.21 5.57 21.45
CA ALA A 151 -1.84 5.14 21.72
C ALA A 151 -1.76 3.83 22.51
N ASP A 152 -2.66 3.63 23.49
CA ASP A 152 -2.71 2.44 24.34
C ASP A 152 -3.66 1.34 23.82
N THR A 153 -4.21 1.49 22.61
CA THR A 153 -5.13 0.50 22.05
C THR A 153 -4.38 -0.76 21.65
N ALA A 154 -4.74 -1.89 22.28
CA ALA A 154 -4.13 -3.17 22.00
C ALA A 154 -4.23 -3.52 20.50
N ARG A 155 -3.12 -4.02 19.93
CA ARG A 155 -2.99 -4.40 18.52
C ARG A 155 -3.09 -3.24 17.52
N LEU A 156 -3.08 -1.99 17.97
CA LEU A 156 -2.96 -0.82 17.10
C LEU A 156 -1.57 -0.20 17.24
N GLN A 157 -0.96 0.17 16.11
CA GLN A 157 0.23 1.01 16.08
C GLN A 157 -0.04 2.23 15.20
N ILE A 158 0.35 3.41 15.67
CA ILE A 158 0.26 4.64 14.90
C ILE A 158 1.49 4.74 14.02
N ALA A 159 1.29 4.89 12.72
CA ALA A 159 2.39 5.07 11.78
C ALA A 159 2.84 6.53 11.73
N GLU A 160 4.13 6.71 11.53
CA GLU A 160 4.82 7.99 11.42
C GLU A 160 5.43 8.17 10.03
N PRO A 161 5.52 9.40 9.51
CA PRO A 161 6.19 9.64 8.23
C PRO A 161 7.66 9.20 8.27
N LEU A 162 8.17 8.70 7.14
CA LEU A 162 9.61 8.65 6.93
C LEU A 162 10.16 10.06 6.68
N ASP A 163 11.44 10.28 6.96
CA ASP A 163 12.10 11.57 6.82
C ASP A 163 11.76 12.23 5.46
N ASP A 164 11.45 13.53 5.51
CA ASP A 164 11.14 14.41 4.36
C ASP A 164 9.88 14.08 3.54
N VAL A 165 9.04 13.13 3.96
CA VAL A 165 7.81 12.78 3.22
C VAL A 165 6.60 12.73 4.13
N PRO A 166 5.46 13.36 3.78
CA PRO A 166 4.26 13.28 4.60
C PRO A 166 3.72 11.85 4.65
N LEU A 167 3.07 11.51 5.77
CA LEU A 167 2.52 10.17 6.02
C LEU A 167 1.50 9.72 4.96
N SER A 168 0.76 10.68 4.38
CA SER A 168 -0.24 10.43 3.33
C SER A 168 0.34 9.81 2.06
N SER A 169 1.66 9.84 1.90
CA SER A 169 2.38 9.35 0.72
C SER A 169 2.57 7.83 0.67
N ALA A 170 1.92 7.06 1.55
CA ALA A 170 2.16 5.63 1.79
C ALA A 170 3.59 5.27 2.26
N ALA A 171 4.50 6.25 2.40
CA ALA A 171 5.81 6.07 3.02
C ALA A 171 5.72 6.32 4.52
N PHE A 172 5.94 5.28 5.33
CA PHE A 172 5.77 5.39 6.78
C PHE A 172 6.62 4.38 7.56
N ARG A 173 6.75 4.61 8.87
CA ARG A 173 7.32 3.69 9.86
C ARG A 173 6.29 3.33 10.93
N ALA A 174 6.27 2.07 11.34
CA ALA A 174 5.51 1.59 12.51
C ALA A 174 6.37 0.58 13.28
N GLY A 175 7.00 1.04 14.38
CA GLY A 175 8.03 0.26 15.06
C GLY A 175 9.25 0.00 14.15
N ASN A 176 9.61 -1.27 13.95
CA ASN A 176 10.74 -1.68 13.10
C ASN A 176 10.36 -1.94 11.64
N LEU A 177 9.10 -1.73 11.27
CA LEU A 177 8.58 -1.85 9.91
C LEU A 177 8.67 -0.48 9.22
N GLU A 178 9.21 -0.46 8.01
CA GLU A 178 9.15 0.69 7.11
C GLU A 178 8.46 0.30 5.80
N VAL A 179 7.56 1.15 5.32
CA VAL A 179 6.97 1.03 3.98
C VAL A 179 7.60 2.10 3.10
N ARG A 180 8.21 1.68 1.99
CA ARG A 180 8.93 2.56 1.06
C ARG A 180 8.39 2.36 -0.35
N PRO A 181 7.65 3.33 -0.92
CA PRO A 181 7.04 3.23 -2.25
C PRO A 181 8.01 2.87 -3.38
N GLU A 182 9.23 3.39 -3.32
CA GLU A 182 10.25 3.13 -4.33
C GLU A 182 10.68 1.65 -4.37
N MET A 183 10.53 0.90 -3.28
CA MET A 183 10.90 -0.53 -3.23
C MET A 183 10.01 -1.44 -4.08
N SER A 184 8.89 -0.93 -4.59
CA SER A 184 8.05 -1.62 -5.56
C SER A 184 8.73 -1.82 -6.91
N LEU A 185 9.86 -1.13 -7.13
CA LEU A 185 10.71 -1.21 -8.31
C LEU A 185 11.96 -2.08 -8.06
N ALA A 186 12.05 -2.73 -6.90
CA ALA A 186 13.21 -3.54 -6.57
C ALA A 186 13.33 -4.74 -7.53
N ASN A 187 14.56 -5.00 -7.99
CA ASN A 187 14.92 -6.13 -8.84
C ASN A 187 16.34 -6.64 -8.46
N GLU A 188 16.84 -7.69 -9.13
CA GLU A 188 18.17 -8.26 -8.84
C GLU A 188 19.30 -7.22 -8.93
N ASP A 189 19.24 -6.34 -9.93
CA ASP A 189 20.26 -5.33 -10.21
C ASP A 189 20.10 -4.04 -9.37
N ARG A 190 18.90 -3.83 -8.81
CA ARG A 190 18.51 -2.60 -8.12
C ARG A 190 17.61 -2.92 -6.93
N THR A 191 18.22 -3.42 -5.86
CA THR A 191 17.51 -3.79 -4.63
C THR A 191 17.10 -2.59 -3.78
N VAL A 192 17.75 -1.43 -3.94
CA VAL A 192 17.43 -0.18 -3.22
C VAL A 192 17.39 0.99 -4.20
N PRO A 193 16.22 1.37 -4.70
CA PRO A 193 16.07 2.56 -5.56
C PRO A 193 16.43 3.86 -4.82
N PRO A 194 16.86 4.92 -5.53
CA PRO A 194 17.34 6.15 -4.90
C PRO A 194 16.20 6.87 -4.15
N PRO A 195 16.44 7.41 -2.93
CA PRO A 195 15.40 8.09 -2.15
C PRO A 195 14.74 9.28 -2.86
N SER A 196 15.48 9.97 -3.74
CA SER A 196 14.96 11.09 -4.55
C SER A 196 13.81 10.68 -5.47
N LEU A 197 13.74 9.41 -5.88
CA LEU A 197 12.68 8.88 -6.72
C LEU A 197 11.31 8.98 -6.04
N ARG A 198 11.26 8.71 -4.73
CA ARG A 198 10.03 8.76 -3.94
C ARG A 198 9.34 10.11 -4.03
N ILE A 199 10.11 11.20 -3.93
CA ILE A 199 9.58 12.57 -4.02
C ILE A 199 8.92 12.81 -5.38
N LYS A 200 9.54 12.34 -6.47
CA LYS A 200 8.97 12.47 -7.82
C LYS A 200 7.77 11.57 -8.04
N MET A 201 7.80 10.34 -7.54
CA MET A 201 6.64 9.44 -7.58
C MET A 201 5.44 10.06 -6.87
N GLN A 202 5.64 10.74 -5.74
CA GLN A 202 4.58 11.46 -5.04
C GLN A 202 4.04 12.65 -5.86
N GLN A 203 4.94 13.49 -6.40
CA GLN A 203 4.54 14.67 -7.20
C GLN A 203 3.68 14.30 -8.39
N PHE A 204 4.01 13.18 -9.06
CA PHE A 204 3.25 12.75 -10.19
C PHE A 204 2.03 11.94 -9.75
N GLY A 205 2.18 11.04 -8.79
CA GLY A 205 1.14 10.16 -8.27
C GLY A 205 1.65 8.71 -8.31
N TYR A 206 1.64 8.04 -7.16
CA TYR A 206 2.37 6.78 -6.97
C TYR A 206 1.96 5.66 -7.93
N ALA A 207 0.66 5.44 -8.13
CA ALA A 207 0.16 4.37 -8.98
C ALA A 207 0.64 4.48 -10.44
N LYS A 208 0.50 5.67 -11.06
CA LYS A 208 0.96 5.87 -12.44
C LYS A 208 2.48 5.95 -12.56
N ALA A 209 3.17 6.49 -11.55
CA ALA A 209 4.62 6.55 -11.53
C ALA A 209 5.25 5.16 -11.45
N VAL A 210 4.78 4.30 -10.54
CA VAL A 210 5.32 2.94 -10.43
C VAL A 210 5.03 2.12 -11.68
N LYS A 211 3.83 2.23 -12.26
CA LYS A 211 3.47 1.47 -13.47
C LYS A 211 4.32 1.87 -14.67
N ALA A 212 4.52 3.18 -14.89
CA ALA A 212 5.38 3.67 -15.95
C ALA A 212 6.84 3.24 -15.77
N LEU A 213 7.34 3.23 -14.53
CA LEU A 213 8.71 2.80 -14.23
C LEU A 213 8.90 1.29 -14.36
N LEU A 214 7.91 0.49 -13.96
CA LEU A 214 7.94 -0.95 -14.18
C LEU A 214 7.89 -1.29 -15.67
N GLU A 215 7.06 -0.60 -16.45
CA GLU A 215 7.01 -0.74 -17.91
C GLU A 215 8.36 -0.40 -18.56
N ALA A 216 8.98 0.72 -18.17
CA ALA A 216 10.31 1.12 -18.64
C ALA A 216 11.43 0.15 -18.18
N ASP A 217 11.20 -0.57 -17.09
CA ASP A 217 12.07 -1.63 -16.57
C ASP A 217 11.61 -3.03 -17.00
N GLU A 218 10.97 -3.11 -18.19
CA GLU A 218 10.52 -4.31 -18.90
C GLU A 218 9.56 -5.25 -18.15
N LEU A 219 8.86 -4.73 -17.14
CA LEU A 219 7.78 -5.44 -16.44
C LEU A 219 6.43 -4.77 -16.67
N ASP A 220 5.69 -5.34 -17.62
CA ASP A 220 4.32 -4.93 -17.89
C ASP A 220 3.35 -5.35 -16.76
N VAL A 221 2.71 -4.34 -16.16
CA VAL A 221 1.65 -4.46 -15.14
C VAL A 221 0.32 -3.84 -15.60
N GLY A 222 0.19 -3.48 -16.87
CA GLY A 222 -0.98 -2.79 -17.42
C GLY A 222 -1.10 -1.34 -16.95
N SER A 223 -2.05 -0.62 -17.55
CA SER A 223 -2.32 0.80 -17.28
C SER A 223 -2.98 1.02 -15.91
N THR A 224 -3.08 2.28 -15.47
CA THR A 224 -3.91 2.67 -14.31
C THR A 224 -5.40 2.65 -14.65
N ARG A 225 -6.26 2.50 -13.64
CA ARG A 225 -7.72 2.58 -13.81
C ARG A 225 -8.24 3.99 -13.47
N GLY A 226 -9.23 4.46 -14.23
CA GLY A 226 -9.85 5.78 -14.04
C GLY A 226 -10.31 6.03 -12.58
N PRO A 227 -10.24 7.28 -12.08
CA PRO A 227 -9.97 8.54 -12.79
C PRO A 227 -8.48 8.82 -13.06
N LEU A 228 -7.57 7.91 -12.70
CA LEU A 228 -6.16 8.07 -13.00
C LEU A 228 -5.91 8.02 -14.52
N GLN A 229 -4.98 8.85 -14.96
CA GLN A 229 -4.45 8.84 -16.32
C GLN A 229 -2.96 8.51 -16.27
N GLU A 230 -2.46 7.96 -17.37
CA GLU A 230 -1.03 7.69 -17.51
C GLU A 230 -0.20 8.97 -17.47
N LEU A 231 1.09 8.80 -17.17
CA LEU A 231 2.06 9.88 -17.26
C LEU A 231 2.28 10.30 -18.71
N ASN A 232 2.41 11.62 -18.91
CA ASN A 232 2.81 12.15 -20.20
C ASN A 232 4.31 11.86 -20.49
N MET A 233 4.74 12.10 -21.73
CA MET A 233 6.11 11.80 -22.18
C MET A 233 7.21 12.59 -21.46
N GLU A 234 6.91 13.77 -20.92
CA GLU A 234 7.88 14.55 -20.15
C GLU A 234 8.06 13.96 -18.75
N GLN A 235 6.95 13.67 -18.07
CA GLN A 235 6.94 13.02 -16.75
C GLN A 235 7.60 11.64 -16.79
N ARG A 236 7.34 10.85 -17.85
CA ARG A 236 7.98 9.54 -18.06
C ARG A 236 9.50 9.69 -18.19
N ARG A 237 9.98 10.58 -19.07
CA ARG A 237 11.42 10.84 -19.26
C ARG A 237 12.10 11.29 -17.97
N GLU A 238 11.47 12.16 -17.20
CA GLU A 238 12.02 12.64 -15.93
C GLU A 238 12.17 11.50 -14.91
N LEU A 239 11.15 10.65 -14.74
CA LEU A 239 11.22 9.51 -13.82
C LEU A 239 12.23 8.45 -14.28
N CYS A 240 12.22 8.06 -15.55
CA CYS A 240 13.14 7.06 -16.08
C CYS A 240 14.60 7.52 -15.97
N GLY A 241 14.86 8.82 -16.17
CA GLY A 241 16.18 9.42 -16.01
C GLY A 241 16.77 9.27 -14.60
N LEU A 242 15.94 9.25 -13.55
CA LEU A 242 16.40 9.02 -12.17
C LEU A 242 16.88 7.59 -11.92
N LEU A 243 16.46 6.65 -12.74
CA LEU A 243 16.85 5.24 -12.67
C LEU A 243 17.84 4.84 -13.76
N GLY A 244 18.19 5.75 -14.68
CA GLY A 244 18.98 5.41 -15.86
C GLY A 244 18.27 4.42 -16.80
N LEU A 245 16.94 4.43 -16.80
CA LEU A 245 16.11 3.66 -17.74
C LEU A 245 15.95 4.47 -19.04
N ALA A 246 15.98 3.78 -20.18
CA ALA A 246 15.92 4.39 -21.52
C ALA A 246 14.49 4.76 -21.93
#